data_AF-D0MX12-F1
#
_entry.id   AF-D0MX12-F1
#
_cell.length_a   1.000
_cell.length_b   1.000
_cell.length_c   1.000
_cell.angle_alpha   90.00
_cell.angle_beta   90.00
_cell.angle_gamma   90.00
#
_symmetry.space_group_name_H-M   'P 1'
#
loop_
_entity.id
_entity.type
_entity.pdbx_description
1 polymer ?
#
loop_
_entity_poly.entity_id
_entity_poly.type
_entity_poly.pdbx_seq_one_letter_code
_entity_poly.pdbx_strand_id
1 'polypeptide(L)'
;MLAFLSSSLPSPTVAAKSSRPQHLNSFVVLTKKSSSRRLSRRRYSIASSCSTASNSSDDESDGSDLEPEDCCVLYESYAAVTKRNSQPASIRWSDLQRAQNASEVADLLAALRLKRRHTRDGKALELTALELCFEFLTVDELQNAAQVCTAFHEVVKASEMLLTGQYSRQWRAKMLPETYVKLAYRDQLVLCTARRSDANYELSTRSAITHLPDGKYRVVNNSMLRKFDKGAVDSIRGVQKLPVLSCARALQRNILYYEVSLKGCGSVGLASVSDAATRNAFGFGSGEHVGWKGVSYAYHGNDGDFVFNDGAKPYGGEWGAFGPSWGRTTALLNNQKDDTPTFTVGCGLDADKHQIFFTLNGEMVGTAPTAVLPGDYAAAVSLHAFGDEAMINAGASPFLFDIEGFCASP
;
A
#
# COMPACT_ATOMS: atom_id res chain seq x y z
N MET A 1 9.45 -35.03 55.49
CA MET A 1 9.57 -33.79 56.30
C MET A 1 9.52 -32.61 55.35
N LEU A 2 8.44 -31.84 55.47
CA LEU A 2 8.16 -30.60 54.74
C LEU A 2 9.00 -29.44 55.31
N ALA A 3 9.55 -28.59 54.44
CA ALA A 3 9.87 -27.18 54.72
C ALA A 3 10.07 -26.46 53.36
N PHE A 4 9.07 -25.74 52.85
CA PHE A 4 8.82 -24.30 53.07
C PHE A 4 9.96 -23.40 52.58
N LEU A 5 9.88 -22.97 51.31
CA LEU A 5 10.36 -21.66 50.86
C LEU A 5 9.32 -21.04 49.93
N SER A 6 8.50 -20.18 50.53
CA SER A 6 7.60 -19.23 49.87
C SER A 6 8.39 -17.98 49.51
N SER A 7 8.54 -17.67 48.22
CA SER A 7 8.97 -16.35 47.76
C SER A 7 7.84 -15.71 46.96
N SER A 8 7.32 -14.62 47.51
CA SER A 8 6.30 -13.73 46.97
C SER A 8 6.73 -13.10 45.64
N LEU A 9 6.03 -13.43 44.56
CA LEU A 9 6.07 -12.68 43.30
C LEU A 9 5.00 -11.58 43.34
N PRO A 10 5.31 -10.34 42.92
CA PRO A 10 4.30 -9.29 42.80
C PRO A 10 3.39 -9.56 41.60
N SER A 11 2.09 -9.41 41.82
CA SER A 11 1.02 -9.51 40.82
C SER A 11 1.28 -8.60 39.61
N PRO A 12 1.01 -9.04 38.37
CA PRO A 12 1.06 -8.16 37.22
C PRO A 12 -0.16 -7.25 37.22
N THR A 13 0.07 -5.96 37.41
CA THR A 13 -0.93 -4.90 37.20
C THR A 13 -1.27 -4.86 35.72
N VAL A 14 -2.44 -5.38 35.34
CA VAL A 14 -2.99 -5.28 33.99
C VAL A 14 -3.33 -3.82 33.71
N ALA A 15 -2.55 -3.16 32.85
CA ALA A 15 -2.92 -1.86 32.30
C ALA A 15 -4.02 -2.06 31.24
N ALA A 16 -5.28 -1.90 31.65
CA ALA A 16 -6.39 -1.76 30.73
C ALA A 16 -6.26 -0.45 29.94
N LYS A 17 -5.63 -0.50 28.77
CA LYS A 17 -5.79 0.49 27.71
C LYS A 17 -6.32 -0.19 26.46
N SER A 18 -7.62 -0.47 26.50
CA SER A 18 -8.44 -0.66 25.30
C SER A 18 -8.56 0.70 24.60
N SER A 19 -7.60 1.03 23.73
CA SER A 19 -7.85 2.02 22.69
C SER A 19 -8.68 1.34 21.60
N ARG A 20 -10.00 1.36 21.77
CA ARG A 20 -10.94 1.04 20.69
C ARG A 20 -10.58 1.97 19.52
N PRO A 21 -10.31 1.47 18.31
CA PRO A 21 -10.17 2.35 17.17
C PRO A 21 -11.49 3.12 17.03
N GLN A 22 -11.41 4.43 16.87
CA GLN A 22 -12.57 5.26 16.58
C GLN A 22 -13.11 4.85 15.20
N HIS A 23 -14.00 3.87 15.15
CA HIS A 23 -14.88 3.64 14.01
C HIS A 23 -15.79 4.87 13.91
N LEU A 24 -15.40 5.81 13.04
CA LEU A 24 -16.33 6.81 12.53
C LEU A 24 -17.32 6.07 11.63
N ASN A 25 -18.47 5.70 12.20
CA ASN A 25 -19.64 5.22 11.48
C ASN A 25 -20.20 6.35 10.59
N SER A 26 -19.52 6.63 9.48
CA SER A 26 -19.94 7.60 8.49
C SER A 26 -20.86 6.90 7.49
N PHE A 27 -22.15 6.85 7.79
CA PHE A 27 -23.14 6.39 6.83
C PHE A 27 -23.44 7.50 5.82
N VAL A 28 -23.33 7.20 4.53
CA VAL A 28 -23.90 8.05 3.46
C VAL A 28 -25.34 7.58 3.25
N VAL A 29 -26.30 8.37 3.70
CA VAL A 29 -27.73 8.13 3.46
C VAL A 29 -28.13 8.96 2.24
N LEU A 30 -28.38 8.31 1.11
CA LEU A 30 -28.93 8.96 -0.09
C LEU A 30 -30.44 9.12 0.10
N THR A 31 -30.90 10.34 0.40
CA THR A 31 -32.34 10.64 0.42
C THR A 31 -32.75 11.25 -0.92
N LYS A 32 -33.64 10.56 -1.64
CA LYS A 32 -34.29 11.12 -2.84
C LYS A 32 -35.30 12.17 -2.39
N LYS A 33 -34.97 13.45 -2.52
CA LYS A 33 -35.95 14.54 -2.33
C LYS A 33 -36.62 14.84 -3.67
N SER A 34 -37.95 14.71 -3.73
CA SER A 34 -38.73 15.32 -4.80
C SER A 34 -38.69 16.84 -4.63
N SER A 35 -38.11 17.56 -5.60
CA SER A 35 -38.12 19.02 -5.61
C SER A 35 -39.55 19.52 -5.86
N SER A 36 -40.29 19.82 -4.80
CA SER A 36 -41.49 20.67 -4.85
C SER A 36 -41.11 22.02 -4.28
N ARG A 37 -40.55 22.90 -5.12
CA ARG A 37 -40.42 24.32 -4.79
C ARG A 37 -41.14 25.14 -5.85
N ARG A 38 -42.41 25.43 -5.59
CA ARG A 38 -43.08 26.59 -6.19
C ARG A 38 -42.35 27.84 -5.75
N LEU A 39 -41.61 28.47 -6.65
CA LEU A 39 -41.06 29.82 -6.45
C LEU A 39 -42.23 30.82 -6.35
N SER A 40 -42.42 31.40 -5.17
CA SER A 40 -43.33 32.51 -4.98
C SER A 40 -42.76 33.77 -5.65
N ARG A 41 -43.39 34.16 -6.76
CA ARG A 41 -43.06 35.36 -7.53
C ARG A 41 -43.43 36.60 -6.70
N ARG A 42 -42.46 37.24 -6.03
CA ARG A 42 -42.62 38.58 -5.44
C ARG A 42 -42.69 39.63 -6.57
N ARG A 43 -43.87 40.19 -6.83
CA ARG A 43 -44.04 41.42 -7.62
C ARG A 43 -43.97 42.62 -6.66
N TYR A 44 -43.11 43.59 -6.97
CA TYR A 44 -43.16 44.94 -6.40
C TYR A 44 -44.19 45.77 -7.17
N SER A 45 -45.10 46.41 -6.44
CA SER A 45 -46.08 47.37 -6.96
C SER A 45 -45.52 48.78 -6.82
N ILE A 46 -45.49 49.55 -7.91
CA ILE A 46 -45.44 51.02 -7.88
C ILE A 46 -46.82 51.51 -8.31
N ALA A 47 -47.40 52.40 -7.51
CA ALA A 47 -48.71 53.00 -7.73
C ALA A 47 -48.59 54.34 -8.47
N SER A 48 -49.46 54.55 -9.46
CA SER A 48 -50.10 55.81 -9.91
C SER A 48 -50.74 55.52 -11.27
N SER A 49 -51.90 55.99 -11.71
CA SER A 49 -53.14 56.55 -11.18
C SER A 49 -54.08 56.65 -12.40
N CYS A 50 -55.40 56.76 -12.15
CA CYS A 50 -56.44 57.25 -13.06
C CYS A 50 -57.10 56.30 -14.11
N SER A 51 -58.37 55.97 -13.80
CA SER A 51 -59.57 56.21 -14.63
C SER A 51 -60.01 55.24 -15.75
N THR A 52 -61.18 54.65 -15.47
CA THR A 52 -62.41 54.48 -16.31
C THR A 52 -62.46 53.53 -17.52
N ALA A 53 -63.57 52.78 -17.52
CA ALA A 53 -64.39 52.27 -18.63
C ALA A 53 -64.15 50.84 -19.15
N SER A 54 -65.12 49.97 -18.82
CA SER A 54 -65.99 49.17 -19.69
C SER A 54 -65.44 48.08 -20.64
N ASN A 55 -66.12 46.94 -20.55
CA ASN A 55 -66.55 45.99 -21.59
C ASN A 55 -65.65 44.84 -22.08
N SER A 56 -66.25 43.65 -21.92
CA SER A 56 -66.54 42.59 -22.91
C SER A 56 -65.49 41.55 -23.32
N SER A 57 -66.09 40.36 -23.56
CA SER A 57 -65.73 39.22 -24.43
C SER A 57 -64.63 38.25 -24.00
N ASP A 58 -65.07 37.02 -23.70
CA ASP A 58 -64.71 35.76 -24.36
C ASP A 58 -63.40 35.75 -25.14
N ASP A 59 -62.49 34.82 -24.77
CA ASP A 59 -61.84 33.98 -25.79
C ASP A 59 -61.28 32.68 -25.17
N GLU A 60 -61.34 31.63 -25.97
CA GLU A 60 -60.90 30.27 -25.68
C GLU A 60 -59.40 30.05 -25.93
N SER A 61 -58.91 28.92 -25.41
CA SER A 61 -57.71 28.17 -25.84
C SER A 61 -56.33 28.75 -25.52
N ASP A 62 -55.53 27.99 -24.77
CA ASP A 62 -54.33 27.38 -25.36
C ASP A 62 -53.74 26.29 -24.45
N GLY A 63 -53.53 25.11 -25.04
CA GLY A 63 -52.82 24.00 -24.41
C GLY A 63 -51.33 24.33 -24.36
N SER A 64 -50.80 24.48 -23.14
CA SER A 64 -49.35 24.65 -22.95
C SER A 64 -48.67 23.29 -22.88
N ASP A 65 -47.81 23.05 -23.87
CA ASP A 65 -46.70 22.09 -23.82
C ASP A 65 -45.94 22.27 -22.50
N LEU A 66 -45.96 21.21 -21.67
CA LEU A 66 -45.13 21.14 -20.48
C LEU A 66 -43.75 20.65 -20.92
N GLU A 67 -42.82 21.60 -21.02
CA GLU A 67 -41.37 21.34 -21.03
C GLU A 67 -40.98 20.38 -19.90
N PRO A 68 -40.10 19.39 -20.13
CA PRO A 68 -39.63 18.51 -19.07
C PRO A 68 -38.79 19.32 -18.08
N GLU A 69 -39.33 19.59 -16.90
CA GLU A 69 -38.57 20.19 -15.80
C GLU A 69 -37.35 19.32 -15.49
N ASP A 70 -36.15 19.88 -15.71
CA ASP A 70 -34.87 19.34 -15.28
C ASP A 70 -34.86 19.12 -13.76
N CYS A 71 -35.24 17.92 -13.34
CA CYS A 71 -35.14 17.47 -11.95
C CYS A 71 -33.66 17.34 -11.55
N CYS A 72 -33.08 18.41 -11.01
CA CYS A 72 -31.77 18.36 -10.36
C CYS A 72 -31.85 17.51 -9.08
N VAL A 73 -31.34 16.28 -9.14
CA VAL A 73 -31.19 15.39 -7.99
C VAL A 73 -29.92 15.78 -7.23
N LEU A 74 -30.08 16.22 -5.97
CA LEU A 74 -28.97 16.63 -5.11
C LEU A 74 -28.78 15.61 -3.98
N TYR A 75 -27.60 15.02 -3.87
CA TYR A 75 -27.24 14.09 -2.80
C TYR A 75 -26.45 14.83 -1.70
N GLU A 76 -26.87 14.70 -0.44
CA GLU A 76 -26.25 15.34 0.73
C GLU A 76 -25.88 14.25 1.75
N SER A 77 -24.69 14.31 2.36
CA SER A 77 -24.25 13.30 3.34
C SER A 77 -24.85 13.55 4.73
N TYR A 78 -25.05 12.50 5.53
CA TYR A 78 -25.67 12.62 6.87
C TYR A 78 -24.82 13.49 7.83
N ALA A 79 -23.50 13.52 7.65
CA ALA A 79 -22.60 14.41 8.39
C ALA A 79 -22.85 15.90 8.13
N ALA A 80 -23.31 16.26 6.92
CA ALA A 80 -23.73 17.62 6.59
C ALA A 80 -25.10 17.96 7.21
N VAL A 81 -25.99 16.96 7.34
CA VAL A 81 -27.31 17.10 7.95
C VAL A 81 -27.21 17.26 9.48
N THR A 82 -26.35 16.48 10.15
CA THR A 82 -26.20 16.52 11.61
C THR A 82 -25.46 17.77 12.13
N LYS A 83 -24.61 18.40 11.32
CA LYS A 83 -23.93 19.67 11.66
C LYS A 83 -24.82 20.91 11.62
N ARG A 84 -26.06 20.83 11.11
CA ARG A 84 -26.97 22.01 11.05
C ARG A 84 -27.44 22.49 12.42
N ASN A 85 -27.23 21.75 13.51
CA ASN A 85 -27.63 22.20 14.85
C ASN A 85 -26.65 23.16 15.55
N SER A 86 -25.49 23.47 14.95
CA SER A 86 -24.61 24.51 15.49
C SER A 86 -23.64 25.03 14.42
N GLN A 87 -24.09 26.06 13.70
CA GLN A 87 -23.39 26.82 12.64
C GLN A 87 -22.92 26.02 11.41
N PRO A 88 -23.07 26.57 10.18
CA PRO A 88 -22.65 25.89 8.96
C PRO A 88 -21.13 25.93 8.83
N ALA A 89 -20.44 24.94 9.38
CA ALA A 89 -19.07 24.65 8.97
C ALA A 89 -19.13 24.01 7.58
N SER A 90 -18.70 24.76 6.56
CA SER A 90 -18.45 24.27 5.21
C SER A 90 -17.50 23.07 5.28
N ILE A 91 -18.01 21.86 5.06
CA ILE A 91 -17.16 20.67 4.87
C ILE A 91 -16.35 20.90 3.61
N ARG A 92 -15.04 21.00 3.74
CA ARG A 92 -14.14 21.15 2.60
C ARG A 92 -13.78 19.76 2.10
N TRP A 93 -13.55 19.64 0.79
CA TRP A 93 -13.11 18.37 0.18
C TRP A 93 -11.81 17.81 0.79
N SER A 94 -10.96 18.68 1.33
CA SER A 94 -9.77 18.30 2.11
C SER A 94 -10.10 17.47 3.34
N ASP A 95 -11.28 17.66 3.93
CA ASP A 95 -11.68 17.01 5.19
C ASP A 95 -12.06 15.54 4.99
N LEU A 96 -12.30 15.13 3.73
CA LEU A 96 -12.60 13.75 3.33
C LEU A 96 -11.36 13.00 2.82
N GLN A 97 -10.23 13.68 2.64
CA GLN A 97 -8.98 13.06 2.22
C GLN A 97 -8.25 12.49 3.45
N ARG A 98 -8.21 11.17 3.60
CA ARG A 98 -7.22 10.53 4.49
C ARG A 98 -5.84 10.76 3.88
N ALA A 99 -5.11 11.74 4.39
CA ALA A 99 -3.81 12.12 3.86
C ALA A 99 -2.72 11.06 4.10
N GLN A 100 -1.76 10.97 3.17
CA GLN A 100 -0.33 11.12 3.49
C GLN A 100 0.57 11.53 2.32
N ASN A 101 0.12 11.56 1.06
CA ASN A 101 0.88 12.14 -0.07
C ASN A 101 -0.06 12.98 -0.97
N ALA A 102 -0.02 14.31 -0.88
CA ALA A 102 -1.14 15.13 -1.34
C ALA A 102 -1.17 15.46 -2.84
N SER A 103 -0.04 15.66 -3.52
CA SER A 103 -0.05 16.09 -4.93
C SER A 103 -0.21 14.91 -5.90
N GLU A 104 0.65 13.90 -5.82
CA GLU A 104 0.62 12.76 -6.75
C GLU A 104 -0.68 11.95 -6.64
N VAL A 105 -1.20 11.77 -5.42
CA VAL A 105 -2.49 11.11 -5.21
C VAL A 105 -3.65 11.98 -5.72
N ALA A 106 -3.55 13.32 -5.63
CA ALA A 106 -4.57 14.21 -6.17
C ALA A 106 -4.60 14.16 -7.70
N ASP A 107 -3.45 14.16 -8.37
CA ASP A 107 -3.34 14.03 -9.82
C ASP A 107 -3.87 12.67 -10.29
N LEU A 108 -3.53 11.60 -9.58
CA LEU A 108 -4.07 10.27 -9.83
C LEU A 108 -5.60 10.26 -9.70
N LEU A 109 -6.14 10.82 -8.60
CA LEU A 109 -7.58 10.94 -8.37
C LEU A 109 -8.27 11.75 -9.48
N ALA A 110 -7.66 12.84 -9.95
CA ALA A 110 -8.17 13.64 -11.06
C ALA A 110 -8.22 12.81 -12.36
N ALA A 111 -7.17 12.03 -12.65
CA ALA A 111 -7.14 11.12 -13.79
C ALA A 111 -8.21 10.01 -13.69
N LEU A 112 -8.42 9.40 -12.50
CA LEU A 112 -9.47 8.40 -12.28
C LEU A 112 -10.87 8.96 -12.58
N ARG A 113 -11.09 10.24 -12.22
CA ARG A 113 -12.36 10.93 -12.40
C ARG A 113 -12.60 11.32 -13.85
N LEU A 114 -11.55 11.74 -14.57
CA LEU A 114 -11.64 12.07 -15.99
C LEU A 114 -11.99 10.83 -16.82
N LYS A 115 -11.33 9.69 -16.55
CA LYS A 115 -11.61 8.42 -17.24
C LYS A 115 -13.08 7.98 -17.08
N ARG A 116 -13.69 8.22 -15.91
CA ARG A 116 -15.10 7.91 -15.62
C ARG A 116 -16.12 8.77 -16.38
N ARG A 117 -15.78 10.01 -16.75
CA ARG A 117 -16.71 10.92 -17.45
C ARG A 117 -17.01 10.50 -18.89
N HIS A 118 -16.17 9.64 -19.49
CA HIS A 118 -16.32 9.26 -20.89
C HIS A 118 -17.18 8.01 -21.12
N THR A 119 -17.74 7.37 -20.08
CA THR A 119 -18.22 5.99 -20.22
C THR A 119 -19.72 5.69 -20.23
N ARG A 120 -20.72 6.54 -19.85
CA ARG A 120 -22.12 6.03 -19.75
C ARG A 120 -23.31 7.01 -19.93
N ASP A 121 -24.40 6.49 -20.53
CA ASP A 121 -25.74 7.07 -20.76
C ASP A 121 -26.64 7.19 -19.50
N GLY A 122 -27.65 8.08 -19.53
CA GLY A 122 -28.40 8.63 -18.38
C GLY A 122 -29.02 7.70 -17.31
N LYS A 123 -29.26 6.40 -17.54
CA LYS A 123 -29.58 5.43 -16.47
C LYS A 123 -28.40 5.18 -15.52
N ALA A 124 -27.21 5.61 -15.91
CA ALA A 124 -25.96 5.46 -15.18
C ALA A 124 -25.76 6.49 -14.06
N LEU A 125 -26.56 7.56 -13.96
CA LEU A 125 -26.32 8.63 -12.99
C LEU A 125 -26.44 8.16 -11.53
N GLU A 126 -27.44 7.33 -11.21
CA GLU A 126 -27.61 6.79 -9.84
C GLU A 126 -26.50 5.81 -9.46
N LEU A 127 -26.13 4.89 -10.37
CA LEU A 127 -25.02 3.96 -10.16
C LEU A 127 -23.66 4.69 -10.07
N THR A 128 -23.49 5.76 -10.85
CA THR A 128 -22.30 6.62 -10.80
C THR A 128 -22.23 7.39 -9.48
N ALA A 129 -23.36 7.89 -8.98
CA ALA A 129 -23.42 8.55 -7.68
C ALA A 129 -23.05 7.57 -6.55
N LEU A 130 -23.53 6.33 -6.61
CA LEU A 130 -23.16 5.26 -5.67
C LEU A 130 -21.66 4.93 -5.75
N GLU A 131 -21.10 4.78 -6.95
CA GLU A 131 -19.68 4.53 -7.14
C GLU A 131 -18.82 5.66 -6.56
N LEU A 132 -19.22 6.93 -6.75
CA LEU A 132 -18.54 8.08 -6.15
C LEU A 132 -18.60 8.06 -4.61
N CYS A 133 -19.71 7.60 -4.04
CA CYS A 133 -19.85 7.44 -2.60
C CYS A 133 -18.98 6.28 -2.07
N PHE A 134 -18.91 5.19 -2.82
CA PHE A 134 -18.16 3.99 -2.44
C PHE A 134 -16.64 4.17 -2.56
N GLU A 135 -16.17 5.16 -3.31
CA GLU A 135 -14.74 5.46 -3.47
C GLU A 135 -14.02 5.74 -2.13
N PHE A 136 -14.76 6.17 -1.10
CA PHE A 136 -14.22 6.47 0.23
C PHE A 136 -14.27 5.30 1.21
N LEU A 137 -14.86 4.16 0.79
CA LEU A 137 -14.98 2.98 1.62
C LEU A 137 -13.67 2.19 1.65
N THR A 138 -13.41 1.56 2.78
CA THR A 138 -12.36 0.55 2.95
C THR A 138 -12.72 -0.73 2.17
N VAL A 139 -11.75 -1.61 1.95
CA VAL A 139 -12.00 -2.89 1.26
C VAL A 139 -13.07 -3.70 1.99
N ASP A 140 -13.03 -3.72 3.33
CA ASP A 140 -14.02 -4.42 4.16
C ASP A 140 -15.40 -3.77 4.07
N GLU A 141 -15.48 -2.44 4.06
CA GLU A 141 -16.74 -1.71 3.86
C GLU A 141 -17.32 -1.92 2.45
N LEU A 142 -16.49 -2.01 1.41
CA LEU A 142 -16.93 -2.37 0.05
C LEU A 142 -17.50 -3.78 -0.01
N GLN A 143 -16.85 -4.73 0.65
CA GLN A 143 -17.35 -6.11 0.75
C GLN A 143 -18.70 -6.16 1.48
N ASN A 144 -18.84 -5.41 2.58
CA ASN A 144 -20.10 -5.31 3.31
C ASN A 144 -21.18 -4.62 2.48
N ALA A 145 -20.85 -3.54 1.76
CA ALA A 145 -21.77 -2.84 0.87
C ALA A 145 -22.32 -3.78 -0.21
N ALA A 146 -21.47 -4.64 -0.78
CA ALA A 146 -21.86 -5.63 -1.77
C ALA A 146 -22.84 -6.70 -1.24
N GLN A 147 -23.06 -6.79 0.08
CA GLN A 147 -24.02 -7.69 0.71
C GLN A 147 -25.34 -7.00 1.09
N VAL A 148 -25.45 -5.67 0.98
CA VAL A 148 -26.63 -4.92 1.43
C VAL A 148 -27.82 -5.12 0.49
N CYS A 149 -27.63 -4.94 -0.81
CA CYS A 149 -28.67 -5.11 -1.83
C CYS A 149 -28.07 -5.34 -3.22
N THR A 150 -28.89 -5.79 -4.18
CA THR A 150 -28.45 -6.08 -5.54
C THR A 150 -27.82 -4.87 -6.23
N ALA A 151 -28.36 -3.66 -6.06
CA ALA A 151 -27.79 -2.46 -6.66
C ALA A 151 -26.36 -2.18 -6.15
N PHE A 152 -26.12 -2.33 -4.84
CA PHE A 152 -24.78 -2.12 -4.27
C PHE A 152 -23.82 -3.21 -4.73
N HIS A 153 -24.30 -4.46 -4.76
CA HIS A 153 -23.54 -5.58 -5.29
C HIS A 153 -23.06 -5.31 -6.72
N GLU A 154 -23.97 -4.88 -7.60
CA GLU A 154 -23.65 -4.59 -9.00
C GLU A 154 -22.67 -3.41 -9.12
N VAL A 155 -22.83 -2.34 -8.35
CA VAL A 155 -21.86 -1.21 -8.36
C VAL A 155 -20.47 -1.66 -7.94
N VAL A 156 -20.36 -2.40 -6.82
CA VAL A 156 -19.07 -2.84 -6.29
C VAL A 156 -18.39 -3.83 -7.23
N LYS A 157 -19.15 -4.77 -7.81
CA LYS A 157 -18.62 -5.83 -8.67
C LYS A 157 -18.30 -5.36 -10.09
N ALA A 158 -19.12 -4.46 -10.65
CA ALA A 158 -18.95 -3.97 -12.01
C ALA A 158 -18.04 -2.73 -12.12
N SER A 159 -17.66 -2.13 -10.99
CA SER A 159 -16.70 -1.02 -11.01
C SER A 159 -15.29 -1.53 -11.29
N GLU A 160 -14.67 -0.96 -12.31
CA GLU A 160 -13.26 -1.17 -12.62
C GLU A 160 -12.33 -0.37 -11.68
N MET A 161 -12.87 0.59 -10.93
CA MET A 161 -12.10 1.68 -10.31
C MET A 161 -12.17 1.69 -8.78
N LEU A 162 -13.18 1.06 -8.16
CA LEU A 162 -13.33 1.07 -6.71
C LEU A 162 -12.15 0.38 -6.02
N LEU A 163 -11.95 -0.90 -6.32
CA LEU A 163 -10.86 -1.69 -5.71
C LEU A 163 -9.49 -1.28 -6.25
N THR A 164 -9.35 -1.14 -7.57
CA THR A 164 -8.07 -0.78 -8.18
C THR A 164 -7.62 0.64 -7.86
N GLY A 165 -8.57 1.59 -7.78
CA GLY A 165 -8.30 2.96 -7.35
C GLY A 165 -7.91 3.01 -5.89
N GLN A 166 -8.58 2.23 -5.02
CA GLN A 166 -8.20 2.11 -3.62
C GLN A 166 -6.80 1.52 -3.46
N TYR A 167 -6.48 0.43 -4.17
CA TYR A 167 -5.16 -0.15 -4.18
C TYR A 167 -4.11 0.88 -4.60
N SER A 168 -4.34 1.58 -5.71
CA SER A 168 -3.37 2.56 -6.24
C SER A 168 -3.10 3.65 -5.21
N ARG A 169 -4.13 4.25 -4.61
CA ARG A 169 -3.96 5.29 -3.58
C ARG A 169 -3.09 4.86 -2.40
N GLN A 170 -3.09 3.57 -2.04
CA GLN A 170 -2.35 3.06 -0.89
C GLN A 170 -0.96 2.55 -1.27
N TRP A 171 -0.81 1.92 -2.44
CA TRP A 171 0.35 1.09 -2.77
C TRP A 171 1.14 1.56 -3.98
N ARG A 172 0.62 2.53 -4.76
CA ARG A 172 1.24 2.92 -6.03
C ARG A 172 0.91 4.35 -6.46
N ALA A 173 1.92 5.17 -6.68
CA ALA A 173 1.76 6.56 -7.16
C ALA A 173 1.25 6.68 -8.62
N LYS A 174 1.01 5.56 -9.31
CA LYS A 174 0.63 5.49 -10.73
C LYS A 174 -0.60 4.60 -10.93
N MET A 175 -1.34 4.87 -12.01
CA MET A 175 -2.46 4.06 -12.46
C MET A 175 -2.08 2.61 -12.69
N LEU A 176 -2.74 1.66 -12.00
CA LEU A 176 -2.54 0.21 -12.19
C LEU A 176 -2.54 -0.17 -13.67
N PRO A 177 -1.65 -1.09 -14.10
CA PRO A 177 -1.70 -1.65 -15.44
C PRO A 177 -3.10 -2.15 -15.78
N GLU A 178 -3.49 -2.01 -17.05
CA GLU A 178 -4.83 -2.37 -17.52
C GLU A 178 -5.19 -3.83 -17.20
N THR A 179 -4.19 -4.71 -17.17
CA THR A 179 -4.32 -6.11 -16.75
C THR A 179 -5.01 -6.26 -15.40
N TYR A 180 -4.70 -5.42 -14.41
CA TYR A 180 -5.35 -5.46 -13.09
C TYR A 180 -6.75 -4.86 -13.10
N VAL A 181 -6.95 -3.81 -13.90
CA VAL A 181 -8.25 -3.12 -14.03
C VAL A 181 -9.31 -4.05 -14.63
N LYS A 182 -8.89 -4.92 -15.56
CA LYS A 182 -9.75 -5.91 -16.21
C LYS A 182 -9.92 -7.21 -15.43
N LEU A 183 -9.28 -7.37 -14.26
CA LEU A 183 -9.44 -8.57 -13.46
C LEU A 183 -10.89 -8.73 -12.99
N ALA A 184 -11.32 -9.98 -12.84
CA ALA A 184 -12.59 -10.28 -12.19
C ALA A 184 -12.59 -9.75 -10.76
N TYR A 185 -13.77 -9.37 -10.25
CA TYR A 185 -13.95 -8.83 -8.89
C TYR A 185 -13.23 -9.66 -7.80
N ARG A 186 -13.28 -10.99 -7.90
CA ARG A 186 -12.60 -11.90 -6.96
C ARG A 186 -11.08 -11.68 -6.93
N ASP A 187 -10.46 -11.49 -8.08
CA ASP A 187 -9.00 -11.33 -8.18
C ASP A 187 -8.58 -9.90 -7.79
N GLN A 188 -9.42 -8.90 -8.07
CA GLN A 188 -9.24 -7.54 -7.52
C GLN A 188 -9.35 -7.52 -5.99
N LEU A 189 -10.24 -8.32 -5.40
CA LEU A 189 -10.28 -8.47 -3.94
C LEU A 189 -9.00 -9.12 -3.41
N VAL A 190 -8.46 -10.13 -4.08
CA VAL A 190 -7.16 -10.74 -3.71
C VAL A 190 -6.04 -9.69 -3.73
N LEU A 191 -5.99 -8.85 -4.78
CA LEU A 191 -5.03 -7.75 -4.90
C LEU A 191 -5.06 -6.82 -3.68
N CYS A 192 -6.26 -6.41 -3.24
CA CYS A 192 -6.45 -5.44 -2.17
C CYS A 192 -6.32 -6.02 -0.76
N THR A 193 -6.81 -7.24 -0.54
CA THR A 193 -6.88 -7.85 0.82
C THR A 193 -5.57 -8.48 1.28
N ALA A 194 -4.73 -8.92 0.34
CA ALA A 194 -3.49 -9.64 0.66
C ALA A 194 -2.30 -8.74 1.00
N ARG A 195 -2.37 -7.43 0.70
CA ARG A 195 -1.32 -6.47 1.03
C ARG A 195 -1.75 -5.61 2.19
N ARG A 196 -1.39 -6.03 3.39
CA ARG A 196 -1.69 -5.28 4.61
C ARG A 196 -0.45 -4.54 5.09
N SER A 197 -0.62 -3.27 5.45
CA SER A 197 0.47 -2.44 5.97
C SER A 197 0.95 -2.85 7.36
N ASP A 198 0.15 -3.64 8.09
CA ASP A 198 0.45 -4.17 9.41
C ASP A 198 0.97 -5.62 9.38
N ALA A 199 1.22 -6.19 8.20
CA ALA A 199 1.75 -7.55 8.08
C ALA A 199 3.19 -7.61 8.63
N ASN A 200 3.34 -8.19 9.82
CA ASN A 200 4.64 -8.37 10.45
C ASN A 200 5.48 -9.43 9.71
N TYR A 201 6.66 -9.05 9.25
CA TYR A 201 7.68 -9.94 8.70
C TYR A 201 8.89 -9.97 9.64
N GLU A 202 8.85 -10.87 10.62
CA GLU A 202 9.85 -10.93 11.69
C GLU A 202 11.26 -11.18 11.15
N LEU A 203 12.25 -10.49 11.74
CA LEU A 203 13.65 -10.58 11.35
C LEU A 203 14.49 -11.28 12.44
N SER A 204 15.33 -12.21 12.03
CA SER A 204 16.41 -12.78 12.80
C SER A 204 17.69 -11.97 12.54
N THR A 205 18.18 -11.25 13.55
CA THR A 205 19.46 -10.52 13.50
C THR A 205 19.94 -10.20 14.91
N ARG A 206 21.25 -9.96 15.07
CA ARG A 206 21.79 -9.39 16.32
C ARG A 206 21.72 -7.86 16.34
N SER A 207 21.51 -7.21 15.19
CA SER A 207 21.40 -5.75 15.08
C SER A 207 20.28 -5.17 15.94
N ALA A 208 20.35 -3.86 16.21
CA ALA A 208 19.22 -3.14 16.78
C ALA A 208 18.12 -2.98 15.72
N ILE A 209 16.89 -3.38 16.06
CA ILE A 209 15.72 -3.28 15.18
C ILE A 209 14.76 -2.23 15.76
N THR A 210 14.30 -1.33 14.92
CA THR A 210 13.18 -0.42 15.21
C THR A 210 12.07 -0.68 14.19
N HIS A 211 10.88 -1.02 14.68
CA HIS A 211 9.70 -1.15 13.84
C HIS A 211 9.09 0.24 13.59
N LEU A 212 8.90 0.59 12.32
CA LEU A 212 8.37 1.87 11.93
C LEU A 212 6.84 1.83 11.78
N PRO A 213 6.14 2.98 11.90
CA PRO A 213 4.68 3.03 11.73
C PRO A 213 4.18 2.61 10.35
N ASP A 214 5.02 2.68 9.32
CA ASP A 214 4.71 2.21 7.96
C ASP A 214 5.01 0.71 7.74
N GLY A 215 5.29 -0.02 8.82
CA GLY A 215 5.56 -1.46 8.82
C GLY A 215 6.96 -1.85 8.32
N LYS A 216 7.84 -0.89 8.03
CA LYS A 216 9.24 -1.16 7.72
C LYS A 216 10.05 -1.48 8.97
N TYR A 217 11.19 -2.12 8.76
CA TYR A 217 12.19 -2.35 9.80
C TYR A 217 13.40 -1.47 9.55
N ARG A 218 13.74 -0.61 10.51
CA ARG A 218 15.03 0.06 10.55
C ARG A 218 15.99 -0.81 11.36
N VAL A 219 17.07 -1.23 10.73
CA VAL A 219 18.08 -2.10 11.32
C VAL A 219 19.43 -1.38 11.31
N VAL A 220 20.08 -1.28 12.48
CA VAL A 220 21.39 -0.64 12.62
C VAL A 220 22.43 -1.65 13.06
N ASN A 221 23.51 -1.76 12.30
CA ASN A 221 24.63 -2.63 12.61
C ASN A 221 25.37 -2.11 13.85
N ASN A 222 25.09 -2.73 14.99
CA ASN A 222 25.77 -2.47 16.26
C ASN A 222 26.62 -3.66 16.73
N SER A 223 27.02 -4.51 15.78
CA SER A 223 27.68 -5.79 16.04
C SER A 223 28.90 -5.71 16.96
N MET A 224 29.76 -4.71 16.75
CA MET A 224 31.00 -4.55 17.49
C MET A 224 30.79 -4.15 18.96
N LEU A 225 29.61 -3.66 19.35
CA LEU A 225 29.32 -3.36 20.77
C LEU A 225 29.15 -4.62 21.62
N ARG A 226 28.92 -5.77 20.99
CA ARG A 226 28.66 -7.02 21.72
C ARG A 226 29.90 -7.89 21.83
N LYS A 227 30.65 -8.01 20.72
CA LYS A 227 31.72 -8.98 20.53
C LYS A 227 32.66 -8.55 19.40
N PHE A 228 33.83 -8.01 19.74
CA PHE A 228 34.84 -7.55 18.78
C PHE A 228 35.45 -8.70 17.95
N ASP A 229 35.40 -9.93 18.46
CA ASP A 229 35.89 -11.16 17.81
C ASP A 229 35.09 -11.58 16.57
N LYS A 230 33.87 -11.05 16.39
CA LYS A 230 32.95 -11.47 15.31
C LYS A 230 32.97 -10.57 14.07
N GLY A 231 33.90 -9.62 13.99
CA GLY A 231 34.03 -8.70 12.85
C GLY A 231 32.88 -7.67 12.76
N ALA A 232 33.01 -6.75 11.80
CA ALA A 232 32.08 -5.64 11.61
C ALA A 232 30.81 -6.02 10.85
N VAL A 233 30.80 -7.15 10.14
CA VAL A 233 29.68 -7.58 9.31
C VAL A 233 28.55 -8.12 10.19
N ASP A 234 27.33 -7.67 9.92
CA ASP A 234 26.13 -8.25 10.53
C ASP A 234 25.15 -8.81 9.51
N SER A 235 24.44 -9.86 9.88
CA SER A 235 23.50 -10.58 9.03
C SER A 235 22.07 -10.45 9.56
N ILE A 236 21.15 -10.28 8.61
CA ILE A 236 19.73 -10.12 8.83
C ILE A 236 19.04 -11.12 7.90
N ARG A 237 18.09 -11.87 8.44
CA ARG A 237 17.27 -12.82 7.67
C ARG A 237 15.84 -12.75 8.16
N GLY A 238 14.85 -12.78 7.28
CA GLY A 238 13.47 -13.02 7.70
C GLY A 238 13.31 -14.39 8.35
N VAL A 239 12.50 -14.50 9.40
CA VAL A 239 12.32 -15.77 10.13
C VAL A 239 11.65 -16.82 9.26
N GLN A 240 10.71 -16.39 8.40
CA GLN A 240 9.91 -17.23 7.51
C GLN A 240 10.21 -16.94 6.04
N LYS A 241 9.70 -17.79 5.15
CA LYS A 241 9.70 -17.53 3.70
C LYS A 241 9.09 -16.15 3.42
N LEU A 242 9.62 -15.45 2.42
CA LEU A 242 8.95 -14.27 1.89
C LEU A 242 7.52 -14.62 1.45
N PRO A 243 6.55 -13.72 1.65
CA PRO A 243 5.20 -13.94 1.13
C PRO A 243 5.15 -13.64 -0.37
N VAL A 244 4.29 -14.37 -1.08
CA VAL A 244 3.90 -14.03 -2.46
C VAL A 244 3.15 -12.72 -2.46
N LEU A 245 3.56 -11.78 -3.32
CA LEU A 245 2.95 -10.46 -3.44
C LEU A 245 1.46 -10.57 -3.79
N SER A 246 0.66 -9.63 -3.28
CA SER A 246 -0.77 -9.59 -3.61
C SER A 246 -1.02 -9.37 -5.11
N CYS A 247 -0.22 -8.51 -5.74
CA CYS A 247 -0.31 -8.22 -7.17
C CYS A 247 0.05 -9.44 -8.01
N ALA A 248 1.08 -10.19 -7.62
CA ALA A 248 1.41 -11.46 -8.27
C ALA A 248 0.27 -12.48 -8.10
N ARG A 249 -0.25 -12.65 -6.88
CA ARG A 249 -1.33 -13.59 -6.59
C ARG A 249 -2.62 -13.28 -7.35
N ALA A 250 -2.96 -12.00 -7.50
CA ALA A 250 -4.12 -11.57 -8.28
C ALA A 250 -3.99 -11.94 -9.77
N LEU A 251 -2.77 -12.07 -10.27
CA LEU A 251 -2.45 -12.54 -11.63
C LEU A 251 -2.10 -14.03 -11.69
N GLN A 252 -2.31 -14.78 -10.60
CA GLN A 252 -1.97 -16.20 -10.49
C GLN A 252 -0.48 -16.49 -10.75
N ARG A 253 0.40 -15.56 -10.35
CA ARG A 253 1.86 -15.69 -10.41
C ARG A 253 2.46 -15.90 -9.03
N ASN A 254 3.60 -16.57 -8.98
CA ASN A 254 4.34 -16.83 -7.75
C ASN A 254 5.59 -15.94 -7.66
N ILE A 255 5.37 -14.62 -7.56
CA ILE A 255 6.44 -13.63 -7.44
C ILE A 255 6.52 -13.10 -6.02
N LEU A 256 7.74 -13.13 -5.47
CA LEU A 256 8.11 -12.60 -4.17
C LEU A 256 9.06 -11.41 -4.37
N TYR A 257 8.96 -10.38 -3.55
CA TYR A 257 9.83 -9.20 -3.66
C TYR A 257 9.91 -8.44 -2.34
N TYR A 258 11.08 -7.87 -2.07
CA TYR A 258 11.28 -6.91 -0.99
C TYR A 258 12.32 -5.87 -1.40
N GLU A 259 12.33 -4.74 -0.71
CA GLU A 259 13.32 -3.68 -0.90
C GLU A 259 14.06 -3.36 0.39
N VAL A 260 15.29 -2.91 0.22
CA VAL A 260 16.15 -2.46 1.31
C VAL A 260 16.75 -1.12 0.92
N SER A 261 16.48 -0.07 1.67
CA SER A 261 17.22 1.20 1.55
C SER A 261 18.40 1.18 2.52
N LEU A 262 19.62 1.18 1.98
CA LEU A 262 20.85 1.11 2.77
C LEU A 262 21.56 2.46 2.83
N LYS A 263 22.01 2.80 4.04
CA LYS A 263 23.05 3.80 4.29
C LYS A 263 24.31 3.05 4.73
N GLY A 264 25.30 3.00 3.86
CA GLY A 264 26.49 2.15 4.02
C GLY A 264 26.66 1.19 2.84
N CYS A 265 27.21 0.01 3.08
CA CYS A 265 27.40 -1.03 2.06
C CYS A 265 27.02 -2.41 2.62
N GLY A 266 26.77 -3.37 1.73
CA GLY A 266 26.31 -4.67 2.14
C GLY A 266 26.05 -5.62 0.99
N SER A 267 25.30 -6.67 1.29
CA SER A 267 24.77 -7.61 0.28
C SER A 267 23.27 -7.81 0.52
N VAL A 268 22.46 -7.79 -0.54
CA VAL A 268 21.01 -7.99 -0.48
C VAL A 268 20.65 -9.23 -1.30
N GLY A 269 19.78 -10.09 -0.79
CA GLY A 269 19.52 -11.37 -1.46
C GLY A 269 18.53 -12.29 -0.76
N LEU A 270 18.61 -13.57 -1.10
CA LEU A 270 17.76 -14.62 -0.55
C LEU A 270 18.60 -15.67 0.16
N ALA A 271 18.07 -16.20 1.26
CA ALA A 271 18.63 -17.34 1.98
C ALA A 271 17.57 -18.42 2.18
N SER A 272 17.94 -19.68 1.92
CA SER A 272 17.04 -20.81 2.14
C SER A 272 16.75 -21.02 3.62
N VAL A 273 15.48 -21.23 3.94
CA VAL A 273 14.98 -21.53 5.29
C VAL A 273 14.36 -22.93 5.38
N SER A 274 14.54 -23.71 4.31
CA SER A 274 13.95 -25.04 4.10
C SER A 274 14.34 -26.05 5.18
N ASP A 275 15.57 -25.97 5.69
CA ASP A 275 16.06 -26.83 6.76
C ASP A 275 16.86 -26.05 7.81
N ALA A 276 17.23 -26.73 8.90
CA ALA A 276 17.94 -26.11 10.02
C ALA A 276 19.35 -25.65 9.66
N ALA A 277 20.06 -26.36 8.77
CA ALA A 277 21.43 -26.03 8.39
C ALA A 277 21.43 -24.75 7.54
N THR A 278 20.58 -24.66 6.52
CA THR A 278 20.50 -23.45 5.68
C THR A 278 19.94 -22.25 6.46
N ARG A 279 18.98 -22.48 7.36
CA ARG A 279 18.40 -21.43 8.22
C ARG A 279 19.42 -20.79 9.15
N ASN A 280 20.42 -21.55 9.60
CA ASN A 280 21.47 -21.07 10.51
C ASN A 280 22.63 -20.38 9.78
N ALA A 281 22.67 -20.37 8.44
CA ALA A 281 23.72 -19.69 7.68
C ALA A 281 23.65 -18.17 7.82
N PHE A 282 22.45 -17.59 7.99
CA PHE A 282 22.21 -16.15 8.06
C PHE A 282 21.20 -15.74 9.15
N GLY A 283 21.31 -14.50 9.59
CA GLY A 283 20.51 -13.92 10.67
C GLY A 283 21.26 -13.85 12.00
N PHE A 284 20.58 -14.12 13.12
CA PHE A 284 21.18 -13.99 14.45
C PHE A 284 22.43 -14.87 14.61
N GLY A 285 23.58 -14.22 14.80
CA GLY A 285 24.85 -14.88 15.09
C GLY A 285 25.77 -15.11 13.88
N SER A 286 25.29 -14.86 12.66
CA SER A 286 26.10 -14.89 11.43
C SER A 286 26.78 -13.54 11.17
N GLY A 287 28.05 -13.58 10.77
CA GLY A 287 28.87 -12.42 10.39
C GLY A 287 29.29 -12.46 8.93
N GLU A 288 28.49 -13.11 8.09
CA GLU A 288 28.84 -13.39 6.69
C GLU A 288 27.98 -12.56 5.74
N HIS A 289 28.52 -12.27 4.55
CA HIS A 289 27.75 -11.72 3.46
C HIS A 289 26.85 -12.80 2.82
N VAL A 290 25.64 -12.39 2.42
CA VAL A 290 24.68 -13.27 1.74
C VAL A 290 25.32 -13.82 0.46
N GLY A 291 25.08 -15.10 0.15
CA GLY A 291 25.72 -15.79 -0.97
C GLY A 291 27.03 -16.50 -0.62
N TRP A 292 27.59 -16.32 0.59
CA TRP A 292 28.86 -16.97 0.96
C TRP A 292 28.69 -18.36 1.60
N LYS A 293 27.58 -18.61 2.31
CA LYS A 293 27.31 -19.86 3.03
C LYS A 293 25.90 -20.36 2.77
N GLY A 294 25.72 -21.69 2.81
CA GLY A 294 24.41 -22.31 2.64
C GLY A 294 23.75 -21.96 1.30
N VAL A 295 22.55 -22.47 1.08
CA VAL A 295 21.81 -22.14 -0.15
C VAL A 295 21.36 -20.68 -0.10
N SER A 296 22.06 -19.80 -0.81
CA SER A 296 21.82 -18.36 -0.81
C SER A 296 22.31 -17.66 -2.08
N TYR A 297 21.71 -16.52 -2.39
CA TYR A 297 21.92 -15.77 -3.62
C TYR A 297 21.90 -14.29 -3.29
N ALA A 298 22.84 -13.49 -3.77
CA ALA A 298 22.98 -12.10 -3.36
C ALA A 298 23.58 -11.21 -4.43
N TYR A 299 23.22 -9.94 -4.35
CA TYR A 299 23.84 -8.84 -5.05
C TYR A 299 24.69 -8.02 -4.07
N HIS A 300 25.97 -7.85 -4.37
CA HIS A 300 26.95 -7.23 -3.47
C HIS A 300 27.19 -5.77 -3.87
N GLY A 301 27.24 -4.90 -2.86
CA GLY A 301 27.35 -3.46 -3.09
C GLY A 301 28.76 -3.00 -3.44
N ASN A 302 29.79 -3.62 -2.86
CA ASN A 302 31.17 -3.16 -3.02
C ASN A 302 31.69 -3.24 -4.46
N ASP A 303 31.26 -4.25 -5.21
CA ASP A 303 31.71 -4.57 -6.56
C ASP A 303 30.57 -4.61 -7.59
N GLY A 304 29.32 -4.81 -7.16
CA GLY A 304 28.20 -5.03 -8.07
C GLY A 304 28.13 -6.48 -8.56
N ASP A 305 28.82 -7.40 -7.91
CA ASP A 305 28.83 -8.80 -8.30
C ASP A 305 27.59 -9.52 -7.77
N PHE A 306 27.15 -10.50 -8.56
CA PHE A 306 26.23 -11.52 -8.09
C PHE A 306 27.03 -12.67 -7.47
N VAL A 307 26.60 -13.07 -6.28
CA VAL A 307 27.26 -14.06 -5.45
C VAL A 307 26.26 -15.09 -4.98
N PHE A 308 26.53 -16.38 -5.19
CA PHE A 308 25.66 -17.43 -4.70
C PHE A 308 26.41 -18.64 -4.16
N ASN A 309 25.77 -19.36 -3.25
CA ASN A 309 26.23 -20.65 -2.77
C ASN A 309 25.03 -21.60 -2.85
N ASP A 310 25.23 -22.77 -3.44
CA ASP A 310 24.22 -23.81 -3.67
C ASP A 310 24.18 -24.85 -2.54
N GLY A 311 24.98 -24.64 -1.48
CA GLY A 311 25.16 -25.55 -0.36
C GLY A 311 26.26 -26.60 -0.56
N ALA A 312 26.86 -26.73 -1.75
CA ALA A 312 27.90 -27.72 -2.01
C ALA A 312 29.23 -27.37 -1.32
N LYS A 313 29.51 -26.07 -1.14
CA LYS A 313 30.69 -25.57 -0.45
C LYS A 313 30.31 -25.04 0.95
N PRO A 314 31.10 -25.36 2.00
CA PRO A 314 30.84 -24.84 3.34
C PRO A 314 31.02 -23.31 3.42
N TYR A 315 31.77 -22.72 2.49
CA TYR A 315 32.05 -21.28 2.41
C TYR A 315 32.56 -20.89 1.01
N GLY A 316 32.44 -19.60 0.66
CA GLY A 316 33.05 -19.02 -0.53
C GLY A 316 32.30 -19.35 -1.82
N GLY A 317 31.07 -18.83 -1.93
CA GLY A 317 30.19 -18.99 -3.09
C GLY A 317 30.83 -18.61 -4.44
N GLU A 318 30.10 -18.86 -5.52
CA GLU A 318 30.49 -18.46 -6.87
C GLU A 318 30.15 -17.00 -7.13
N TRP A 319 31.06 -16.31 -7.84
CA TRP A 319 30.99 -14.87 -8.12
C TRP A 319 30.95 -14.62 -9.62
N GLY A 320 30.18 -13.62 -10.02
CA GLY A 320 30.18 -13.13 -11.38
C GLY A 320 29.72 -11.68 -11.46
N ALA A 321 30.30 -10.94 -12.40
CA ALA A 321 29.86 -9.59 -12.71
C ALA A 321 28.37 -9.57 -13.06
N PHE A 322 27.63 -8.61 -12.50
CA PHE A 322 26.18 -8.57 -12.65
C PHE A 322 25.63 -7.17 -12.87
N GLY A 323 25.91 -6.24 -11.97
CA GLY A 323 25.34 -4.90 -11.99
C GLY A 323 26.33 -3.83 -11.53
N PRO A 324 25.89 -2.56 -11.46
CA PRO A 324 26.72 -1.48 -10.93
C PRO A 324 26.95 -1.63 -9.42
N SER A 325 28.16 -1.33 -8.94
CA SER A 325 28.39 -1.20 -7.49
C SER A 325 27.48 -0.15 -6.86
N TRP A 326 27.15 -0.35 -5.58
CA TRP A 326 26.24 0.49 -4.82
C TRP A 326 26.64 0.57 -3.34
N GLY A 327 26.20 1.62 -2.67
CA GLY A 327 26.61 1.86 -1.28
C GLY A 327 28.04 2.38 -1.17
N ARG A 328 28.50 2.53 0.07
CA ARG A 328 29.81 3.13 0.39
C ARG A 328 30.74 2.12 1.05
N THR A 329 31.90 1.87 0.45
CA THR A 329 32.91 0.93 0.96
C THR A 329 33.82 1.51 2.06
N THR A 330 33.73 2.82 2.35
CA THR A 330 34.55 3.49 3.38
C THR A 330 33.71 3.88 4.61
N ALA A 331 34.20 3.51 5.80
CA ALA A 331 33.55 3.82 7.08
C ALA A 331 33.37 5.34 7.27
N LEU A 332 32.26 5.73 7.90
CA LEU A 332 31.95 7.12 8.24
C LEU A 332 33.04 7.69 9.17
N LEU A 333 33.95 8.50 8.62
CA LEU A 333 34.79 9.39 9.40
C LEU A 333 33.92 10.52 9.96
N ASN A 334 34.13 10.82 11.24
CA ASN A 334 33.27 11.63 12.12
C ASN A 334 32.58 12.84 11.45
N ASN A 335 31.29 13.02 11.78
CA ASN A 335 30.42 14.20 11.56
C ASN A 335 29.74 14.40 10.18
N GLN A 336 29.84 13.49 9.21
CA GLN A 336 29.03 13.54 7.96
C GLN A 336 27.80 12.62 7.98
N LYS A 337 26.97 12.72 9.03
CA LYS A 337 25.86 11.78 9.22
C LYS A 337 24.64 12.04 8.31
N ASP A 338 24.45 13.29 7.85
CA ASP A 338 23.22 13.69 7.17
C ASP A 338 23.27 13.66 5.63
N ASP A 339 24.45 13.58 5.00
CA ASP A 339 24.59 13.65 3.53
C ASP A 339 25.04 12.32 2.91
N THR A 340 24.89 11.21 3.64
CA THR A 340 25.27 9.89 3.13
C THR A 340 24.22 9.42 2.12
N PRO A 341 24.60 9.12 0.86
CA PRO A 341 23.67 8.65 -0.14
C PRO A 341 23.03 7.34 0.32
N THR A 342 21.72 7.25 0.12
CA THR A 342 20.94 6.05 0.42
C THR A 342 20.64 5.33 -0.89
N PHE A 343 20.91 4.03 -0.95
CA PHE A 343 20.62 3.20 -2.12
C PHE A 343 19.50 2.24 -1.80
N THR A 344 18.47 2.16 -2.66
CA THR A 344 17.38 1.20 -2.49
C THR A 344 17.60 0.02 -3.42
N VAL A 345 17.90 -1.14 -2.84
CA VAL A 345 18.09 -2.40 -3.57
C VAL A 345 16.87 -3.27 -3.38
N GLY A 346 16.26 -3.70 -4.48
CA GLY A 346 15.21 -4.69 -4.47
C GLY A 346 15.72 -6.07 -4.84
N CYS A 347 15.11 -7.09 -4.26
CA CYS A 347 15.39 -8.48 -4.57
C CYS A 347 14.06 -9.23 -4.68
N GLY A 348 13.88 -9.91 -5.82
CA GLY A 348 12.69 -10.69 -6.09
C GLY A 348 12.99 -12.08 -6.62
N LEU A 349 12.04 -12.98 -6.40
CA LEU A 349 12.04 -14.36 -6.88
C LEU A 349 10.80 -14.58 -7.71
N ASP A 350 10.98 -14.88 -8.99
CA ASP A 350 9.98 -15.54 -9.81
C ASP A 350 10.11 -17.05 -9.54
N ALA A 351 9.26 -17.56 -8.64
CA ALA A 351 9.30 -18.95 -8.22
C ALA A 351 8.76 -19.90 -9.29
N ASP A 352 7.98 -19.40 -10.26
CA ASP A 352 7.48 -20.19 -11.38
C ASP A 352 8.62 -20.44 -12.41
N LYS A 353 9.51 -19.45 -12.59
CA LYS A 353 10.68 -19.55 -13.48
C LYS A 353 11.97 -19.97 -12.77
N HIS A 354 11.95 -20.11 -11.45
CA HIS A 354 13.14 -20.34 -10.62
C HIS A 354 14.24 -19.28 -10.85
N GLN A 355 13.84 -18.01 -10.96
CA GLN A 355 14.73 -16.90 -11.30
C GLN A 355 14.71 -15.83 -10.22
N ILE A 356 15.90 -15.42 -9.77
CA ILE A 356 16.07 -14.26 -8.89
C ILE A 356 16.41 -13.04 -9.74
N PHE A 357 15.80 -11.90 -9.42
CA PHE A 357 16.08 -10.62 -10.07
C PHE A 357 16.34 -9.54 -9.04
N PHE A 358 17.04 -8.50 -9.46
CA PHE A 358 17.43 -7.39 -8.60
C PHE A 358 17.07 -6.06 -9.22
N THR A 359 16.82 -5.08 -8.37
CA THR A 359 16.55 -3.70 -8.75
C THR A 359 17.45 -2.77 -7.94
N LEU A 360 17.76 -1.61 -8.51
CA LEU A 360 18.54 -0.57 -7.85
C LEU A 360 17.86 0.77 -8.11
N ASN A 361 17.53 1.48 -7.03
CA ASN A 361 16.86 2.78 -7.04
C ASN A 361 15.58 2.82 -7.88
N GLY A 362 14.82 1.72 -7.88
CA GLY A 362 13.57 1.61 -8.62
C GLY A 362 13.71 1.18 -10.08
N GLU A 363 14.92 0.84 -10.53
CA GLU A 363 15.19 0.35 -11.88
C GLU A 363 15.63 -1.12 -11.86
N MET A 364 15.26 -1.89 -12.89
CA MET A 364 15.69 -3.29 -13.04
C MET A 364 17.20 -3.33 -13.30
N VAL A 365 17.95 -4.09 -12.49
CA VAL A 365 19.37 -4.39 -12.75
C VAL A 365 19.47 -5.58 -13.70
N GLY A 366 18.74 -6.65 -13.41
CA GLY A 366 18.74 -7.85 -14.22
C GLY A 366 18.22 -9.08 -13.48
N THR A 367 18.20 -10.21 -14.21
CA THR A 367 17.94 -11.54 -13.66
C THR A 367 19.27 -12.25 -13.47
N ALA A 368 19.47 -12.91 -12.33
CA ALA A 368 20.73 -13.57 -12.05
C ALA A 368 21.03 -14.72 -13.04
N PRO A 369 22.31 -14.99 -13.34
CA PRO A 369 22.72 -15.97 -14.32
C PRO A 369 22.67 -17.42 -13.80
N THR A 370 21.87 -17.70 -12.77
CA THR A 370 21.74 -19.04 -12.18
C THR A 370 20.29 -19.32 -11.79
N ALA A 371 19.88 -20.58 -11.90
CA ALA A 371 18.57 -21.02 -11.46
C ALA A 371 18.56 -21.20 -9.94
N VAL A 372 17.48 -20.75 -9.31
CA VAL A 372 17.27 -20.88 -7.87
C VAL A 372 16.85 -22.32 -7.57
N LEU A 373 17.56 -22.97 -6.64
CA LEU A 373 17.23 -24.33 -6.21
C LEU A 373 15.82 -24.37 -5.58
N PRO A 374 15.07 -25.48 -5.70
CA PRO A 374 13.79 -25.62 -5.03
C PRO A 374 13.93 -25.44 -3.51
N GLY A 375 13.03 -24.64 -2.92
CA GLY A 375 13.04 -24.41 -1.47
C GLY A 375 12.24 -23.18 -1.06
N ASP A 376 12.18 -22.97 0.25
CA ASP A 376 11.62 -21.77 0.85
C ASP A 376 12.74 -20.77 1.13
N TYR A 377 12.54 -19.54 0.65
CA TYR A 377 13.53 -18.46 0.73
C TYR A 377 13.01 -17.28 1.53
N ALA A 378 13.84 -16.79 2.44
CA ALA A 378 13.61 -15.56 3.18
C ALA A 378 14.47 -14.43 2.60
N ALA A 379 13.99 -13.19 2.73
CA ALA A 379 14.81 -12.00 2.56
C ALA A 379 16.04 -12.08 3.46
N ALA A 380 17.21 -11.79 2.89
CA ALA A 380 18.48 -11.79 3.58
C ALA A 380 19.29 -10.53 3.23
N VAL A 381 19.90 -9.92 4.23
CA VAL A 381 20.71 -8.72 4.09
C VAL A 381 21.94 -8.87 4.98
N SER A 382 23.10 -8.48 4.49
CA SER A 382 24.28 -8.29 5.34
C SER A 382 24.73 -6.85 5.28
N LEU A 383 25.01 -6.27 6.45
CA LEU A 383 25.55 -4.92 6.63
C LEU A 383 27.06 -5.04 6.82
N HIS A 384 27.85 -4.30 6.05
CA HIS A 384 29.29 -4.51 5.98
C HIS A 384 30.03 -3.93 7.19
N ALA A 385 29.74 -2.68 7.54
CA ALA A 385 30.47 -1.93 8.55
C ALA A 385 29.61 -1.59 9.78
N PHE A 386 30.29 -1.35 10.90
CA PHE A 386 29.64 -0.83 12.10
C PHE A 386 28.99 0.53 11.82
N GLY A 387 27.74 0.69 12.24
CA GLY A 387 26.95 1.90 12.01
C GLY A 387 26.20 1.92 10.68
N ASP A 388 26.42 0.96 9.78
CA ASP A 388 25.59 0.79 8.59
C ASP A 388 24.13 0.56 8.98
N GLU A 389 23.23 1.07 8.16
CA GLU A 389 21.79 1.06 8.42
C GLU A 389 21.05 0.51 7.20
N ALA A 390 20.05 -0.34 7.45
CA ALA A 390 19.12 -0.83 6.46
C ALA A 390 17.67 -0.49 6.86
N MET A 391 16.90 -0.03 5.89
CA MET A 391 15.45 0.11 5.96
C MET A 391 14.81 -0.98 5.11
N ILE A 392 14.24 -2.01 5.75
CA ILE A 392 13.69 -3.17 5.06
C ILE A 392 12.18 -2.99 4.88
N ASN A 393 11.74 -3.03 3.63
CA ASN A 393 10.34 -3.07 3.22
C ASN A 393 10.02 -4.47 2.65
N ALA A 394 9.38 -5.33 3.44
CA ALA A 394 8.93 -6.66 3.03
C ALA A 394 7.50 -6.66 2.43
N GLY A 395 7.05 -5.52 1.90
CA GLY A 395 5.72 -5.34 1.32
C GLY A 395 4.72 -4.57 2.20
N ALA A 396 5.16 -4.07 3.36
CA ALA A 396 4.33 -3.27 4.27
C ALA A 396 4.09 -1.83 3.79
N SER A 397 4.89 -1.34 2.84
CA SER A 397 4.73 -0.03 2.20
C SER A 397 4.91 -0.10 0.67
N PRO A 398 4.55 0.96 -0.09
CA PRO A 398 4.85 1.06 -1.51
C PRO A 398 6.34 0.80 -1.81
N PHE A 399 6.60 0.10 -2.91
CA PHE A 399 7.95 -0.11 -3.40
C PHE A 399 8.36 1.05 -4.30
N LEU A 400 9.66 1.30 -4.39
CA LEU A 400 10.22 2.25 -5.34
C LEU A 400 10.18 1.70 -6.77
N PHE A 401 10.47 0.40 -6.93
CA PHE A 401 10.30 -0.31 -8.20
C PHE A 401 8.81 -0.54 -8.51
N ASP A 402 8.43 -0.40 -9.78
CA ASP A 402 7.07 -0.67 -10.26
C ASP A 402 6.80 -2.18 -10.37
N ILE A 403 6.72 -2.84 -9.21
CA ILE A 403 6.54 -4.29 -9.13
C ILE A 403 5.19 -4.73 -9.71
N GLU A 404 4.15 -3.90 -9.63
CA GLU A 404 2.87 -4.18 -10.28
C GLU A 404 3.01 -4.23 -11.79
N GLY A 405 3.73 -3.26 -12.38
CA GLY A 405 4.06 -3.23 -13.81
C GLY A 405 4.87 -4.45 -14.24
N PHE A 406 5.88 -4.83 -13.45
CA PHE A 406 6.66 -6.04 -13.68
C PHE A 406 5.78 -7.30 -13.66
N CYS A 407 4.95 -7.47 -12.62
CA CYS A 407 4.04 -8.61 -12.49
C CYS A 407 2.98 -8.65 -13.61
N ALA A 408 2.59 -7.52 -14.20
CA ALA A 408 1.64 -7.47 -15.32
C ALA A 408 2.28 -7.64 -16.70
N SER A 409 3.61 -7.60 -16.78
CA SER A 409 4.34 -7.77 -18.04
C SER A 409 4.28 -9.26 -18.48
N PRO A 410 4.13 -9.54 -19.79
CA PRO A 410 3.95 -10.90 -20.31
C PRO A 410 5.07 -11.87 -19.93
#